data_AF-A0A6J7HTG8-F1
#
_entry.id   AF-A0A6J7HTG8-F1
#
_cell.length_a   1.000
_cell.length_b   1.000
_cell.length_c   1.000
_cell.angle_alpha   90.00
_cell.angle_beta   90.00
_cell.angle_gamma   90.00
#
_symmetry.space_group_name_H-M   'P 1'
#
loop_
_entity.id
_entity.type
_entity.pdbx_description
1 polymer ?
#
loop_
_entity_poly.entity_id
_entity_poly.type
_entity_poly.pdbx_seq_one_letter_code
_entity_poly.pdbx_strand_id
1 'polypeptide(L)'
;MYFSRGIPTVYYGDEVGMTGTGDGTDQLARQDMFPTQVGFWKSEARVGGKLIGNGDSFAVTATNPIAKYIKSLAALRSANPGLSNSQMQIRSTSGSLFVISKKDVKENREYVVAFNNSDKAQKAVVTTATSQGGWKVLLGSPIQVVKGEKITLTVPALSTVILKANKTIDLTSVKPGKLIVTEDDLTGFLEAKAALTTSDLLTVNFEAKMASGGGWQPLGVDTNAPYRVYIDPQDFLGQTLEIRATATNSKGKSYELSHATVSIPAS
;
A
#
# COMPACT_ATOMS: atom_id res chain seq x y z
N MET A 1 2.61 -2.02 7.28
CA MET A 1 2.32 -0.65 7.79
C MET A 1 3.14 0.43 7.09
N TYR A 2 4.46 0.55 7.33
CA TYR A 2 5.25 1.71 6.87
C TYR A 2 5.41 1.86 5.34
N PHE A 3 5.32 0.79 4.55
CA PHE A 3 5.66 0.84 3.12
C PHE A 3 4.52 0.42 2.19
N SER A 4 3.36 0.06 2.75
CA SER A 4 2.11 -0.05 2.01
C SER A 4 1.48 1.34 1.84
N ARG A 5 0.34 1.42 1.15
CA ARG A 5 -0.52 2.62 1.18
C ARG A 5 -1.07 2.81 2.60
N GLY A 6 -1.25 4.07 3.00
CA GLY A 6 -1.83 4.46 4.28
C GLY A 6 -0.89 5.29 5.15
N ILE A 7 -1.43 5.69 6.30
CA ILE A 7 -0.71 6.41 7.34
C ILE A 7 -0.30 5.39 8.41
N PRO A 8 1.00 5.20 8.68
CA PRO A 8 1.44 4.30 9.74
C PRO A 8 1.05 4.86 11.12
N THR A 9 0.43 4.03 11.96
CA THR A 9 0.06 4.35 13.34
C THR A 9 0.64 3.28 14.26
N VAL A 10 1.40 3.71 15.25
CA VAL A 10 1.97 2.83 16.29
C VAL A 10 1.13 3.00 17.54
N TYR A 11 0.64 1.91 18.12
CA TYR A 11 -0.09 1.97 19.39
C TYR A 11 0.91 2.14 20.54
N TYR A 12 0.54 2.90 21.58
CA TYR A 12 1.47 3.15 22.68
C TYR A 12 1.87 1.83 23.33
N GLY A 13 3.16 1.69 23.65
CA GLY A 13 3.67 0.47 24.25
C GLY A 13 4.22 -0.53 23.25
N ASP A 14 3.79 -0.51 21.97
CA ASP A 14 4.34 -1.36 20.92
C ASP A 14 5.84 -1.10 20.74
N GLU A 15 6.26 0.16 20.83
CA GLU A 15 7.66 0.57 20.67
C GLU A 15 8.57 0.04 21.78
N VAL A 16 7.99 -0.32 22.91
CA VAL A 16 8.67 -0.95 24.06
C VAL A 16 8.31 -2.42 24.26
N GLY A 17 7.50 -3.00 23.38
CA GLY A 17 7.14 -4.42 23.36
C GLY A 17 6.18 -4.85 24.46
N MET A 18 5.22 -4.00 24.86
CA MET A 18 4.12 -4.41 25.74
C MET A 18 3.26 -5.47 25.05
N THR A 19 2.79 -6.47 25.82
CA THR A 19 2.05 -7.63 25.28
C THR A 19 0.61 -7.76 25.78
N GLY A 20 0.37 -7.36 27.03
CA GLY A 20 -0.86 -7.63 27.76
C GLY A 20 -0.77 -8.93 28.58
N THR A 21 -1.24 -8.91 29.83
CA THR A 21 -1.28 -10.08 30.72
C THR A 21 -2.55 -10.93 30.48
N GLY A 22 -2.49 -12.23 30.78
CA GLY A 22 -3.68 -13.10 30.87
C GLY A 22 -4.23 -13.53 29.51
N ASP A 23 -5.53 -13.37 29.31
CA ASP A 23 -6.22 -13.63 28.03
C ASP A 23 -6.05 -12.49 27.01
N GLY A 24 -5.33 -11.42 27.38
CA GLY A 24 -5.13 -10.26 26.52
C GLY A 24 -6.42 -9.46 26.29
N THR A 25 -7.42 -9.59 27.17
CA THR A 25 -8.58 -8.70 27.15
C THR A 25 -8.16 -7.24 27.25
N ASP A 26 -8.97 -6.37 26.66
CA ASP A 26 -8.68 -4.96 26.41
C ASP A 26 -8.05 -4.21 27.60
N GLN A 27 -8.48 -4.48 28.84
CA GLN A 27 -7.93 -3.80 30.02
C GLN A 27 -6.49 -4.22 30.35
N LEU A 28 -6.15 -5.50 30.18
CA LEU A 28 -4.86 -6.05 30.56
C LEU A 28 -3.75 -5.70 29.56
N ALA A 29 -4.13 -5.25 28.35
CA ALA A 29 -3.24 -4.70 27.32
C ALA A 29 -2.94 -3.20 27.50
N ARG A 30 -3.61 -2.50 28.44
CA ARG A 30 -3.44 -1.06 28.67
C ARG A 30 -2.47 -0.76 29.80
N GLN A 31 -1.23 -1.26 29.68
CA GLN A 31 -0.19 -1.06 30.69
C GLN A 31 0.19 0.42 30.85
N ASP A 32 0.61 0.80 32.07
CA ASP A 32 1.20 2.11 32.30
C ASP A 32 2.54 2.26 31.55
N MET A 33 2.70 3.38 30.84
CA MET A 33 4.03 3.79 30.34
C MET A 33 4.91 4.32 31.49
N PHE A 34 4.30 4.89 32.53
CA PHE A 34 4.96 5.33 33.77
C PHE A 34 5.22 4.18 34.75
N PRO A 35 5.94 4.39 35.86
CA PRO A 35 6.09 3.38 36.92
C PRO A 35 4.74 2.86 37.42
N THR A 36 4.47 1.59 37.14
CA THR A 36 3.17 0.99 37.48
C THR A 36 3.07 0.60 38.95
N GLN A 37 1.85 0.71 39.50
CA GLN A 37 1.49 0.13 40.80
C GLN A 37 0.93 -1.28 40.67
N VAL A 38 0.56 -1.71 39.46
CA VAL A 38 -0.04 -3.01 39.18
C VAL A 38 1.03 -4.09 39.22
N GLY A 39 0.96 -4.97 40.23
CA GLY A 39 2.01 -5.93 40.54
C GLY A 39 2.39 -6.85 39.36
N PHE A 40 1.41 -7.33 38.60
CA PHE A 40 1.67 -8.27 37.51
C PHE A 40 2.34 -7.61 36.28
N TRP A 41 2.06 -6.34 35.99
CA TRP A 41 2.73 -5.59 34.91
C TRP A 41 4.23 -5.39 35.18
N LYS A 42 4.64 -5.34 36.44
CA LYS A 42 6.07 -5.24 36.82
C LYS A 42 6.87 -6.45 36.34
N SER A 43 6.25 -7.62 36.33
CA SER A 43 6.85 -8.91 35.97
C SER A 43 6.43 -9.43 34.59
N GLU A 44 5.67 -8.65 33.82
CA GLU A 44 5.19 -9.09 32.51
C GLU A 44 6.34 -9.10 31.48
N ALA A 45 6.43 -10.19 30.72
CA ALA A 45 7.39 -10.31 29.63
C ALA A 45 7.18 -9.21 28.59
N ARG A 46 8.27 -8.72 27.99
CA ARG A 46 8.22 -7.74 26.90
C ARG A 46 8.93 -8.25 25.66
N VAL A 47 8.37 -7.96 24.50
CA VAL A 47 9.01 -8.30 23.22
C VAL A 47 10.24 -7.42 23.05
N GLY A 48 11.42 -8.03 22.93
CA GLY A 48 12.68 -7.33 22.70
C GLY A 48 13.17 -6.48 23.88
N GLY A 49 12.58 -6.63 25.07
CA GLY A 49 12.91 -5.85 26.27
C GLY A 49 13.01 -6.71 27.53
N LYS A 50 13.56 -6.13 28.60
CA LYS A 50 13.48 -6.71 29.95
C LYS A 50 12.12 -6.41 30.57
N LEU A 51 11.77 -7.17 31.61
CA LEU A 51 10.66 -6.83 32.51
C LEU A 51 10.85 -5.40 33.04
N ILE A 52 9.75 -4.66 33.21
CA ILE A 52 9.83 -3.24 33.60
C ILE A 52 10.08 -3.03 35.10
N GLY A 53 9.69 -3.98 35.95
CA GLY A 53 9.81 -3.86 37.40
C GLY A 53 9.08 -2.63 37.93
N ASN A 54 9.77 -1.82 38.73
CA ASN A 54 9.29 -0.52 39.21
C ASN A 54 9.70 0.65 38.28
N GLY A 55 10.16 0.35 37.07
CA GLY A 55 10.73 1.32 36.14
C GLY A 55 9.69 2.03 35.26
N ASP A 56 10.19 2.99 34.49
CA ASP A 56 9.44 3.77 33.51
C ASP A 56 9.73 3.28 32.08
N SER A 57 8.70 3.04 31.28
CA SER A 57 8.82 2.56 29.91
C SER A 57 9.41 3.60 28.95
N PHE A 58 9.20 4.90 29.22
CA PHE A 58 9.85 5.98 28.47
C PHE A 58 11.37 5.92 28.59
N ALA A 59 11.89 5.55 29.77
CA ALA A 59 13.33 5.48 30.02
C ALA A 59 14.05 4.42 29.16
N VAL A 60 13.35 3.34 28.79
CA VAL A 60 13.92 2.24 27.99
C VAL A 60 13.64 2.36 26.48
N THR A 61 12.80 3.32 26.08
CA THR A 61 12.35 3.49 24.69
C THR A 61 13.52 3.71 23.73
N ALA A 62 14.52 4.53 24.10
CA ALA A 62 15.66 4.81 23.23
C ALA A 62 16.54 3.57 22.98
N THR A 63 16.56 2.62 23.91
CA THR A 63 17.37 1.40 23.82
C THR A 63 16.62 0.21 23.23
N ASN A 64 15.29 0.22 23.25
CA ASN A 64 14.46 -0.90 22.79
C ASN A 64 14.67 -1.16 21.27
N PRO A 65 14.94 -2.41 20.85
CA PRO A 65 15.14 -2.75 19.45
C PRO A 65 13.92 -2.46 18.56
N ILE A 66 12.70 -2.61 19.08
CA ILE A 66 11.46 -2.31 18.34
C ILE A 66 11.37 -0.81 18.06
N ALA A 67 11.50 0.04 19.09
CA ALA A 67 11.54 1.50 18.92
C ALA A 67 12.63 1.95 17.93
N LYS A 68 13.84 1.38 18.02
CA LYS A 68 14.93 1.68 17.07
C LYS A 68 14.54 1.30 15.65
N TYR A 69 13.93 0.14 15.46
CA TYR A 69 13.49 -0.32 14.15
C TYR A 69 12.36 0.55 13.60
N ILE A 70 11.31 0.83 14.38
CA ILE A 70 10.22 1.74 14.00
C ILE A 70 10.77 3.10 13.56
N LYS A 71 11.72 3.68 14.31
CA LYS A 71 12.39 4.93 13.94
C LYS A 71 13.13 4.83 12.61
N SER A 72 13.82 3.72 12.35
CA SER A 72 14.53 3.54 11.07
C SER A 72 13.56 3.39 9.89
N LEU A 73 12.42 2.71 10.07
CA LEU A 73 11.36 2.63 9.05
C LEU A 73 10.74 4.00 8.77
N ALA A 74 10.45 4.78 9.82
CA ALA A 74 9.92 6.13 9.71
C ALA A 74 10.90 7.06 8.98
N ALA A 75 12.19 7.03 9.34
CA ALA A 75 13.23 7.80 8.69
C ALA A 75 13.38 7.41 7.21
N LEU A 76 13.36 6.11 6.89
CA LEU A 76 13.44 5.62 5.52
C LEU A 76 12.25 6.08 4.68
N ARG A 77 11.03 6.00 5.23
CA ARG A 77 9.80 6.49 4.58
C ARG A 77 9.88 8.01 4.34
N SER A 78 10.34 8.78 5.33
CA SER A 78 10.48 10.24 5.20
C SER A 78 11.50 10.64 4.13
N ALA A 79 12.62 9.92 4.04
CA ALA A 79 13.66 10.17 3.05
C ALA A 79 13.28 9.73 1.62
N ASN A 80 12.20 8.95 1.46
CA ASN A 80 11.76 8.38 0.19
C ASN A 80 10.25 8.59 0.00
N PRO A 81 9.79 9.78 -0.39
CA PRO A 81 8.37 10.10 -0.51
C PRO A 81 7.56 9.12 -1.40
N GLY A 82 8.19 8.50 -2.41
CA GLY A 82 7.54 7.45 -3.22
C GLY A 82 7.09 6.21 -2.44
N LEU A 83 7.65 5.95 -1.26
CA LEU A 83 7.22 4.87 -0.36
C LEU A 83 5.97 5.23 0.46
N SER A 84 5.50 6.48 0.40
CA SER A 84 4.37 6.97 1.19
C SER A 84 2.99 6.69 0.57
N ASN A 85 2.16 7.69 0.33
CA ASN A 85 0.87 7.54 -0.38
C ASN A 85 1.05 7.95 -1.85
N SER A 86 1.74 7.11 -2.61
CA SER A 86 1.99 7.30 -4.05
C SER A 86 1.29 6.20 -4.86
N GLN A 87 1.41 6.24 -6.20
CA GLN A 87 0.91 5.16 -7.06
C GLN A 87 1.46 3.81 -6.57
N MET A 88 0.59 2.80 -6.50
CA MET A 88 0.94 1.45 -6.07
C MET A 88 0.38 0.41 -7.03
N GLN A 89 1.16 -0.63 -7.33
CA GLN A 89 0.68 -1.78 -8.09
C GLN A 89 1.08 -3.07 -7.40
N ILE A 90 0.14 -4.00 -7.26
CA ILE A 90 0.43 -5.35 -6.80
C ILE A 90 1.14 -6.10 -7.94
N ARG A 91 2.32 -6.66 -7.65
CA ARG A 91 3.12 -7.43 -8.61
C ARG A 91 3.03 -8.94 -8.38
N SER A 92 2.88 -9.36 -7.12
CA SER A 92 2.73 -10.78 -6.77
C SER A 92 2.05 -10.96 -5.42
N THR A 93 1.19 -11.97 -5.31
CA THR A 93 0.47 -12.38 -4.09
C THR A 93 0.65 -13.89 -3.84
N SER A 94 1.86 -14.41 -4.00
CA SER A 94 2.12 -15.85 -3.99
C SER A 94 2.47 -16.34 -2.58
N GLY A 95 1.59 -17.14 -1.97
CA GLY A 95 1.79 -17.74 -0.66
C GLY A 95 2.14 -16.69 0.41
N SER A 96 3.30 -16.87 1.05
CA SER A 96 3.82 -15.98 2.11
C SER A 96 4.55 -14.74 1.61
N LEU A 97 4.64 -14.54 0.29
CA LEU A 97 5.38 -13.44 -0.32
C LEU A 97 4.44 -12.49 -1.05
N PHE A 98 4.37 -11.26 -0.55
CA PHE A 98 3.61 -10.18 -1.16
C PHE A 98 4.56 -9.13 -1.74
N VAL A 99 4.43 -8.83 -3.02
CA VAL A 99 5.29 -7.87 -3.72
C VAL A 99 4.47 -6.78 -4.38
N ILE A 100 4.85 -5.53 -4.13
CA ILE A 100 4.23 -4.33 -4.71
C ILE A 100 5.30 -3.46 -5.35
N SER A 101 4.89 -2.69 -6.36
CA SER A 101 5.64 -1.55 -6.85
C SER A 101 5.04 -0.24 -6.34
N LYS A 102 5.88 0.77 -6.15
CA LYS A 102 5.46 2.15 -5.85
C LYS A 102 6.21 3.14 -6.71
N LYS A 103 5.62 4.30 -6.98
CA LYS A 103 6.24 5.32 -7.83
C LYS A 103 6.76 6.51 -7.00
N ASP A 104 7.99 6.93 -7.25
CA ASP A 104 8.42 8.31 -6.99
C ASP A 104 7.90 9.19 -8.12
N VAL A 105 6.93 10.06 -7.83
CA VAL A 105 6.38 10.97 -8.85
C VAL A 105 7.40 12.03 -9.27
N LYS A 106 8.22 12.51 -8.33
CA LYS A 106 9.18 13.60 -8.57
C LYS A 106 10.37 13.13 -9.40
N GLU A 107 10.91 11.96 -9.06
CA GLU A 107 12.04 11.39 -9.78
C GLU A 107 11.63 10.51 -10.97
N ASN A 108 10.34 10.21 -11.10
CA ASN A 108 9.77 9.24 -12.04
C ASN A 108 10.45 7.86 -11.95
N ARG A 109 10.65 7.36 -10.73
CA ARG A 109 11.36 6.10 -10.45
C ARG A 109 10.46 5.11 -9.74
N GLU A 110 10.69 3.83 -10.01
CA GLU A 110 9.98 2.76 -9.35
C GLU A 110 10.71 2.29 -8.09
N TYR A 111 9.93 1.95 -7.08
CA TYR A 111 10.33 1.14 -5.93
C TYR A 111 9.68 -0.23 -6.04
N VAL A 112 10.40 -1.29 -5.66
CA VAL A 112 9.83 -2.63 -5.43
C VAL A 112 9.92 -2.91 -3.94
N VAL A 113 8.79 -3.27 -3.33
CA VAL A 113 8.70 -3.62 -1.91
C VAL A 113 8.17 -5.04 -1.80
N ALA A 114 8.89 -5.90 -1.09
CA ALA A 114 8.53 -7.29 -0.89
C ALA A 114 8.46 -7.62 0.60
N PHE A 115 7.38 -8.28 1.00
CA PHE A 115 7.10 -8.68 2.38
C PHE A 115 7.02 -10.20 2.44
N ASN A 116 7.89 -10.82 3.23
CA ASN A 116 7.86 -12.26 3.48
C ASN A 116 7.43 -12.54 4.92
N ASN A 117 6.27 -13.16 5.11
CA ASN A 117 5.76 -13.55 6.43
C ASN A 117 6.02 -15.03 6.77
N SER A 118 6.78 -15.76 5.94
CA SER A 118 7.23 -17.12 6.25
C SER A 118 8.51 -17.10 7.10
N ASP A 119 8.66 -18.14 7.92
CA ASP A 119 9.89 -18.53 8.63
C ASP A 119 11.02 -19.05 7.70
N LYS A 120 10.78 -19.09 6.38
CA LYS A 120 11.74 -19.51 5.35
C LYS A 120 11.91 -18.41 4.30
N ALA A 121 13.04 -18.44 3.61
CA ALA A 121 13.25 -17.57 2.46
C ALA A 121 12.25 -17.90 1.34
N GLN A 122 11.65 -16.88 0.74
CA GLN A 122 10.66 -17.00 -0.33
C GLN A 122 11.16 -16.34 -1.61
N LYS A 123 10.73 -16.86 -2.76
CA LYS A 123 11.15 -16.38 -4.08
C LYS A 123 9.96 -15.94 -4.91
N ALA A 124 10.09 -14.79 -5.57
CA ALA A 124 9.13 -14.31 -6.57
C ALA A 124 9.85 -13.85 -7.84
N VAL A 125 9.15 -13.94 -8.97
CA VAL A 125 9.54 -13.27 -10.21
C VAL A 125 8.48 -12.21 -10.48
N VAL A 126 8.91 -10.95 -10.60
CA VAL A 126 8.01 -9.82 -10.84
C VAL A 126 8.43 -9.04 -12.07
N THR A 127 7.44 -8.61 -12.84
CA THR A 127 7.61 -7.68 -13.96
C THR A 127 7.46 -6.25 -13.44
N THR A 128 8.41 -5.38 -13.76
CA THR A 128 8.50 -3.98 -13.30
C THR A 128 8.30 -3.01 -14.44
N ALA A 129 8.17 -1.72 -14.13
CA ALA A 129 8.09 -0.63 -15.10
C ALA A 129 9.47 -0.11 -15.56
N THR A 130 10.55 -0.57 -14.91
CA THR A 130 11.93 -0.15 -15.20
C THR A 130 12.76 -1.33 -15.72
N SER A 131 13.18 -1.28 -16.98
CA SER A 131 13.92 -2.36 -17.63
C SER A 131 15.45 -2.18 -17.65
N GLN A 132 15.94 -1.01 -17.24
CA GLN A 132 17.34 -0.58 -17.39
C GLN A 132 17.96 -0.10 -16.07
N GLY A 133 19.29 -0.19 -15.96
CA GLY A 133 20.09 0.49 -14.92
C GLY A 133 20.15 -0.18 -13.54
N GLY A 134 19.41 -1.26 -13.31
CA GLY A 134 19.46 -2.03 -12.06
C GLY A 134 18.84 -1.31 -10.86
N TRP A 135 19.02 -1.90 -9.68
CA TRP A 135 18.27 -1.57 -8.48
C TRP A 135 19.16 -1.42 -7.25
N LYS A 136 18.99 -0.31 -6.53
CA LYS A 136 19.62 -0.06 -5.23
C LYS A 136 18.77 -0.68 -4.11
N VAL A 137 19.39 -1.46 -3.24
CA VAL A 137 18.75 -1.95 -2.02
C VAL A 137 18.69 -0.81 -0.99
N LEU A 138 17.51 -0.54 -0.46
CA LEU A 138 17.29 0.45 0.60
C LEU A 138 16.98 -0.19 1.96
N LEU A 139 16.41 -1.40 1.95
CA LEU A 139 16.12 -2.17 3.16
C LEU A 139 16.24 -3.67 2.86
N GLY A 140 16.76 -4.41 3.84
CA GLY A 140 16.93 -5.86 3.78
C GLY A 140 18.18 -6.30 3.01
N SER A 141 18.31 -7.62 2.86
CA SER A 141 19.46 -8.27 2.21
C SER A 141 18.97 -9.34 1.21
N PRO A 142 18.32 -8.94 0.11
CA PRO A 142 17.79 -9.89 -0.87
C PRO A 142 18.91 -10.49 -1.72
N ILE A 143 18.63 -11.66 -2.30
CA ILE A 143 19.29 -12.09 -3.55
C ILE A 143 18.39 -11.62 -4.70
N GLN A 144 18.94 -10.84 -5.63
CA GLN A 144 18.21 -10.37 -6.81
C GLN A 144 18.95 -10.72 -8.10
N VAL A 145 18.20 -11.21 -9.09
CA VAL A 145 18.67 -11.40 -10.47
C VAL A 145 17.76 -10.61 -11.38
N VAL A 146 18.33 -9.66 -12.12
CA VAL A 146 17.61 -8.72 -12.98
C VAL A 146 17.85 -9.09 -14.45
N LYS A 147 16.75 -9.23 -15.22
CA LYS A 147 16.78 -9.48 -16.66
C LYS A 147 15.75 -8.58 -17.33
N GLY A 148 16.21 -7.45 -17.87
CA GLY A 148 15.32 -6.41 -18.38
C GLY A 148 14.35 -5.95 -17.30
N GLU A 149 13.06 -6.01 -17.59
CA GLU A 149 11.98 -5.63 -16.68
C GLU A 149 11.65 -6.67 -15.60
N LYS A 150 12.25 -7.86 -15.66
CA LYS A 150 11.97 -8.94 -14.71
C LYS A 150 13.00 -8.95 -13.60
N ILE A 151 12.52 -8.96 -12.36
CA ILE A 151 13.32 -9.20 -11.16
C ILE A 151 12.94 -10.54 -10.57
N THR A 152 13.92 -11.43 -10.47
CA THR A 152 13.81 -12.61 -9.59
C THR A 152 14.36 -12.23 -8.23
N LEU A 153 13.49 -12.20 -7.22
CA LEU A 153 13.81 -11.76 -5.87
C LEU A 153 13.66 -12.91 -4.89
N THR A 154 14.70 -13.19 -4.12
CA THR A 154 14.65 -14.05 -2.94
C THR A 154 14.70 -13.19 -1.69
N VAL A 155 13.66 -13.28 -0.87
CA VAL A 155 13.45 -12.48 0.34
C VAL A 155 13.68 -13.38 1.57
N PRO A 156 14.57 -13.01 2.51
CA PRO A 156 14.79 -13.78 3.73
C PRO A 156 13.52 -13.99 4.56
N ALA A 157 13.53 -14.98 5.45
CA ALA A 157 12.45 -15.26 6.39
C ALA A 157 12.07 -14.02 7.21
N LEU A 158 10.77 -13.82 7.46
CA LEU A 158 10.21 -12.76 8.32
C LEU A 158 10.78 -11.37 8.05
N SER A 159 11.02 -11.04 6.78
CA SER A 159 11.75 -9.83 6.39
C SER A 159 11.01 -9.00 5.34
N THR A 160 11.41 -7.73 5.26
CA THR A 160 10.98 -6.80 4.21
C THR A 160 12.19 -6.36 3.41
N VAL A 161 12.02 -6.33 2.09
CA VAL A 161 13.03 -5.84 1.14
C VAL A 161 12.47 -4.63 0.40
N ILE A 162 13.30 -3.60 0.24
CA ILE A 162 12.97 -2.42 -0.57
C ILE A 162 14.08 -2.19 -1.57
N LEU A 163 13.71 -2.13 -2.85
CA LEU A 163 14.57 -1.76 -3.96
C LEU A 163 14.11 -0.42 -4.54
N LYS A 164 15.06 0.44 -4.93
CA LYS A 164 14.82 1.66 -5.71
C LYS A 164 15.50 1.54 -7.06
N ALA A 165 14.77 1.79 -8.14
CA ALA A 165 15.33 1.82 -9.48
C ALA A 165 16.43 2.91 -9.59
N ASN A 166 17.54 2.58 -10.25
CA ASN A 166 18.60 3.55 -10.52
C ASN A 166 18.25 4.50 -11.68
N LYS A 167 17.31 4.10 -12.54
CA LYS A 167 16.82 4.85 -13.70
C LYS A 167 15.33 5.13 -13.59
N THR A 168 14.87 6.06 -14.42
CA THR A 168 13.45 6.39 -14.55
C THR A 168 12.68 5.27 -15.21
N ILE A 169 11.38 5.22 -14.98
CA ILE A 169 10.44 4.31 -15.64
C ILE A 169 10.52 4.48 -17.16
N ASP A 170 10.74 3.38 -17.88
CA ASP A 170 10.88 3.34 -19.34
C ASP A 170 9.77 2.53 -20.02
N LEU A 171 9.18 1.56 -19.33
CA LEU A 171 8.04 0.77 -19.83
C LEU A 171 6.71 1.46 -19.50
N THR A 172 6.21 2.22 -20.47
CA THR A 172 5.03 3.11 -20.30
C THR A 172 3.86 2.78 -21.21
N SER A 173 3.89 1.60 -21.84
CA SER A 173 2.81 1.12 -22.69
C SER A 173 1.55 0.82 -21.86
N VAL A 174 0.42 1.38 -22.29
CA VAL A 174 -0.90 1.15 -21.69
C VAL A 174 -1.81 0.54 -22.76
N LYS A 175 -2.48 -0.56 -22.41
CA LYS A 175 -3.54 -1.15 -23.22
C LYS A 175 -4.88 -0.96 -22.50
N PRO A 176 -5.71 0.00 -22.92
CA PRO A 176 -7.06 0.17 -22.39
C PRO A 176 -7.94 -1.04 -22.67
N GLY A 177 -8.68 -1.48 -21.67
CA GLY A 177 -9.74 -2.47 -21.77
C GLY A 177 -11.12 -1.83 -21.60
N LYS A 178 -12.04 -2.58 -20.99
CA LYS A 178 -13.40 -2.11 -20.69
C LYS A 178 -13.43 -1.32 -19.37
N LEU A 179 -14.31 -0.31 -19.33
CA LEU A 179 -14.83 0.24 -18.09
C LEU A 179 -16.11 -0.53 -17.75
N ILE A 180 -16.16 -1.12 -16.56
CA ILE A 180 -17.30 -1.94 -16.11
C ILE A 180 -17.87 -1.27 -14.86
N VAL A 181 -19.19 -1.18 -14.79
CA VAL A 181 -19.91 -0.63 -13.64
C VAL A 181 -20.83 -1.73 -13.13
N THR A 182 -20.65 -2.12 -11.87
CA THR A 182 -21.43 -3.17 -11.20
C THR A 182 -21.76 -2.73 -9.79
N GLU A 183 -22.84 -3.26 -9.23
CA GLU A 183 -23.15 -3.08 -7.82
C GLU A 183 -22.11 -3.82 -6.95
N ASP A 184 -21.71 -3.19 -5.85
CA ASP A 184 -20.88 -3.79 -4.81
C ASP A 184 -21.79 -4.28 -3.68
N ASP A 185 -21.95 -5.59 -3.59
CA ASP A 185 -22.88 -6.24 -2.65
C ASP A 185 -22.60 -5.92 -1.17
N LEU A 186 -21.38 -5.48 -0.83
CA LEU A 186 -20.99 -5.16 0.55
C LEU A 186 -21.44 -3.77 0.98
N THR A 187 -21.47 -2.81 0.05
CA THR A 187 -21.75 -1.39 0.34
C THR A 187 -23.05 -0.90 -0.26
N GLY A 188 -23.59 -1.58 -1.28
CA GLY A 188 -24.69 -1.11 -2.11
C GLY A 188 -24.29 0.01 -3.09
N PHE A 189 -23.00 0.33 -3.19
CA PHE A 189 -22.51 1.37 -4.11
C PHE A 189 -22.28 0.77 -5.50
N LEU A 190 -22.20 1.61 -6.52
CA LEU A 190 -21.77 1.18 -7.85
C LEU A 190 -20.24 1.26 -7.95
N GLU A 191 -19.56 0.13 -8.14
CA GLU A 191 -18.13 0.07 -8.45
C GLU A 191 -17.92 0.32 -9.95
N ALA A 192 -17.32 1.46 -10.30
CA ALA A 192 -16.81 1.72 -11.64
C ALA A 192 -15.34 1.30 -11.72
N LYS A 193 -15.06 0.24 -12.46
CA LYS A 193 -13.73 -0.41 -12.54
C LYS A 193 -13.12 -0.30 -13.93
N ALA A 194 -11.93 0.29 -14.00
CA ALA A 194 -11.18 0.47 -15.24
C ALA A 194 -10.22 -0.71 -15.47
N ALA A 195 -10.51 -1.54 -16.48
CA ALA A 195 -9.61 -2.62 -16.88
C ALA A 195 -8.46 -2.07 -17.73
N LEU A 196 -7.23 -2.13 -17.22
CA LEU A 196 -6.02 -1.64 -17.86
C LEU A 196 -4.90 -2.68 -17.76
N THR A 197 -4.23 -2.95 -18.88
CA THR A 197 -3.05 -3.80 -18.91
C THR A 197 -1.80 -2.94 -19.11
N THR A 198 -0.92 -2.92 -18.12
CA THR A 198 0.35 -2.21 -18.16
C THR A 198 1.35 -2.74 -17.13
N SER A 199 2.64 -2.53 -17.40
CA SER A 199 3.69 -2.62 -16.37
C SER A 199 3.90 -1.31 -15.62
N ASP A 200 3.40 -0.19 -16.16
CA ASP A 200 3.58 1.15 -15.59
C ASP A 200 2.68 1.40 -14.36
N LEU A 201 3.02 2.41 -13.57
CA LEU A 201 2.22 2.87 -12.43
C LEU A 201 1.41 4.11 -12.84
N LEU A 202 0.11 3.88 -13.08
CA LEU A 202 -0.78 4.87 -13.68
C LEU A 202 -1.47 5.75 -12.65
N THR A 203 -2.06 6.83 -13.14
CA THR A 203 -3.10 7.60 -12.46
C THR A 203 -4.35 7.56 -13.33
N VAL A 204 -5.48 7.13 -12.78
CA VAL A 204 -6.74 6.98 -13.52
C VAL A 204 -7.76 7.94 -12.97
N ASN A 205 -8.19 8.88 -13.80
CA ASN A 205 -9.26 9.82 -13.49
C ASN A 205 -10.60 9.22 -13.93
N PHE A 206 -11.60 9.27 -13.07
CA PHE A 206 -12.97 8.85 -13.37
C PHE A 206 -13.88 10.07 -13.35
N GLU A 207 -14.76 10.15 -14.35
CA GLU A 207 -15.74 11.21 -14.48
C GLU A 207 -17.09 10.62 -14.91
N ALA A 208 -18.17 11.30 -14.56
CA ALA A 208 -19.51 10.98 -15.01
C ALA A 208 -20.21 12.22 -15.57
N LYS A 209 -21.19 11.98 -16.45
CA LYS A 209 -22.19 12.97 -16.84
C LYS A 209 -23.55 12.29 -16.95
N MET A 210 -24.60 13.09 -16.92
CA MET A 210 -25.94 12.59 -17.19
C MET A 210 -26.07 12.24 -18.68
N ALA A 211 -26.73 11.12 -18.99
CA ALA A 211 -27.03 10.74 -20.38
C ALA A 211 -28.01 11.72 -21.05
N SER A 212 -28.82 12.43 -20.25
CA SER A 212 -29.70 13.52 -20.71
C SER A 212 -28.95 14.79 -21.13
N GLY A 213 -27.63 14.86 -20.89
CA GLY A 213 -26.77 15.98 -21.26
C GLY A 213 -26.09 16.65 -20.06
N GLY A 214 -25.14 17.55 -20.34
CA GLY A 214 -24.34 18.24 -19.32
C GLY A 214 -22.84 18.01 -19.49
N GLY A 215 -22.06 18.64 -18.61
CA GLY A 215 -20.60 18.51 -18.59
C GLY A 215 -20.14 17.33 -17.73
N TRP A 216 -18.97 16.78 -18.06
CA TRP A 216 -18.28 15.78 -17.24
C TRP A 216 -17.95 16.34 -15.85
N GLN A 217 -18.32 15.59 -14.82
CA GLN A 217 -18.02 15.87 -13.41
C GLN A 217 -17.07 14.83 -12.84
N PRO A 218 -16.14 15.20 -11.96
CA PRO A 218 -15.19 14.27 -11.36
C PRO A 218 -15.89 13.31 -10.39
N LEU A 219 -15.59 12.02 -10.52
CA LEU A 219 -15.97 10.99 -9.54
C LEU A 219 -14.79 10.65 -8.60
N GLY A 220 -13.56 10.77 -9.10
CA GLY A 220 -12.38 10.52 -8.30
C GLY A 220 -11.16 10.13 -9.13
N VAL A 221 -10.03 10.01 -8.44
CA VAL A 221 -8.76 9.58 -9.02
C VAL A 221 -8.26 8.37 -8.27
N ASP A 222 -7.96 7.30 -8.98
CA ASP A 222 -7.29 6.13 -8.42
C ASP A 222 -5.88 5.99 -8.98
N THR A 223 -4.93 5.81 -8.07
CA THR A 223 -3.51 5.62 -8.35
C THR A 223 -3.07 4.18 -8.08
N ASN A 224 -4.01 3.26 -7.84
CA ASN A 224 -3.71 1.92 -7.33
C ASN A 224 -4.45 0.85 -8.11
N ALA A 225 -3.72 0.01 -8.85
CA ALA A 225 -4.34 -1.10 -9.55
C ALA A 225 -4.82 -2.18 -8.54
N PRO A 226 -6.04 -2.75 -8.68
CA PRO A 226 -7.02 -2.47 -9.72
C PRO A 226 -7.73 -1.12 -9.54
N TYR A 227 -7.79 -0.32 -10.62
CA TYR A 227 -8.28 1.05 -10.58
C TYR A 227 -9.80 1.11 -10.54
N ARG A 228 -10.36 1.80 -9.54
CA ARG A 228 -11.81 1.90 -9.35
C ARG A 228 -12.23 3.12 -8.54
N VAL A 229 -13.47 3.52 -8.72
CA VAL A 229 -14.20 4.45 -7.85
C VAL A 229 -15.55 3.85 -7.49
N TYR A 230 -16.11 4.30 -6.37
CA TYR A 230 -17.43 3.91 -5.93
C TYR A 230 -18.36 5.12 -6.02
N ILE A 231 -19.55 4.89 -6.56
CA ILE A 231 -20.58 5.91 -6.78
C ILE A 231 -21.75 5.56 -5.88
N ASP A 232 -22.18 6.52 -5.05
CA ASP A 232 -23.39 6.37 -4.25
C ASP A 232 -24.61 6.50 -5.19
N PRO A 233 -25.45 5.45 -5.35
CA PRO A 233 -26.62 5.53 -6.22
C PRO A 233 -27.66 6.55 -5.71
N GLN A 234 -27.66 6.90 -4.42
CA GLN A 234 -28.60 7.87 -3.85
C GLN A 234 -28.44 9.27 -4.45
N ASP A 235 -27.23 9.62 -4.91
CA ASP A 235 -26.95 10.91 -5.55
C ASP A 235 -27.60 11.06 -6.94
N PHE A 236 -28.08 9.95 -7.52
CA PHE A 236 -28.48 9.89 -8.93
C PHE A 236 -29.75 9.05 -9.17
N LEU A 237 -30.66 8.98 -8.20
CA LEU A 237 -31.91 8.23 -8.32
C LEU A 237 -32.72 8.62 -9.57
N GLY A 238 -33.16 7.61 -10.32
CA GLY A 238 -33.96 7.79 -11.54
C GLY A 238 -33.17 8.28 -12.75
N GLN A 239 -31.84 8.32 -12.67
CA GLN A 239 -30.98 8.89 -13.70
C GLN A 239 -30.15 7.82 -14.41
N THR A 240 -29.75 8.13 -15.64
CA THR A 240 -28.77 7.35 -16.39
C THR A 240 -27.47 8.13 -16.49
N LEU A 241 -26.37 7.50 -16.07
CA LEU A 241 -25.03 8.07 -16.11
C LEU A 241 -24.22 7.48 -17.25
N GLU A 242 -23.49 8.32 -17.97
CA GLU A 242 -22.34 7.94 -18.76
C GLU A 242 -21.08 8.17 -17.92
N ILE A 243 -20.22 7.16 -17.84
CA ILE A 243 -19.00 7.16 -17.04
C ILE A 243 -17.82 6.97 -17.99
N ARG A 244 -16.75 7.75 -17.78
CA ARG A 244 -15.48 7.59 -18.46
C ARG A 244 -14.33 7.43 -17.48
N ALA A 245 -13.28 6.78 -17.96
CA ALA A 245 -12.03 6.66 -17.25
C ALA A 245 -10.86 7.01 -18.17
N THR A 246 -9.95 7.86 -17.70
CA THR A 246 -8.76 8.29 -18.44
C THR A 246 -7.52 7.96 -17.64
N ALA A 247 -6.70 7.07 -18.18
CA ALA A 247 -5.44 6.66 -17.57
C ALA A 247 -4.28 7.52 -18.08
N THR A 248 -3.44 8.01 -17.17
CA THR A 248 -2.21 8.76 -17.48
C THR A 248 -0.99 7.96 -17.07
N ASN A 249 -0.07 7.77 -18.02
CA ASN A 249 1.15 6.99 -17.82
C ASN A 249 2.32 7.84 -17.26
N SER A 250 3.46 7.21 -17.01
CA SER A 250 4.65 7.87 -16.46
C SER A 250 5.36 8.86 -17.40
N LYS A 251 4.92 8.98 -18.66
CA LYS A 251 5.33 10.03 -19.60
C LYS A 251 4.30 11.16 -19.74
N GLY A 252 3.20 11.11 -18.98
CA GLY A 252 2.11 12.09 -19.08
C GLY A 252 1.18 11.86 -20.28
N LYS A 253 1.28 10.73 -20.97
CA LYS A 253 0.35 10.39 -22.05
C LYS A 253 -0.94 9.81 -21.47
N SER A 254 -2.06 10.33 -21.96
CA SER A 254 -3.40 9.90 -21.56
C SER A 254 -3.96 8.84 -22.51
N TYR A 255 -4.75 7.93 -21.95
CA TYR A 255 -5.43 6.83 -22.61
C TYR A 255 -6.84 6.73 -22.07
N GLU A 256 -7.83 7.00 -22.90
CA GLU A 256 -9.23 6.87 -22.54
C GLU A 256 -9.69 5.42 -22.72
N LEU A 257 -10.49 4.91 -21.78
CA LEU A 257 -11.19 3.64 -21.91
C LEU A 257 -12.53 3.85 -22.63
N SER A 258 -13.14 2.76 -23.11
CA SER A 258 -14.52 2.82 -23.58
C SER A 258 -15.44 3.32 -22.47
N HIS A 259 -16.36 4.21 -22.81
CA HIS A 259 -17.41 4.68 -21.91
C HIS A 259 -18.29 3.53 -21.40
N ALA A 260 -18.78 3.66 -20.19
CA ALA A 260 -19.79 2.78 -19.61
C ALA A 260 -21.07 3.59 -19.34
N THR A 261 -22.22 2.93 -19.44
CA THR A 261 -23.52 3.53 -19.10
C THR A 261 -24.17 2.71 -18.00
N VAL A 262 -24.71 3.37 -16.99
CA VAL A 262 -25.48 2.74 -15.91
C VAL A 262 -26.76 3.52 -15.66
N SER A 263 -27.87 2.81 -15.47
CA SER A 263 -29.16 3.41 -15.10
C SER A 263 -29.47 3.09 -13.66
N ILE A 264 -29.84 4.11 -12.90
CA ILE A 264 -30.10 4.02 -11.47
C ILE A 264 -31.62 4.15 -11.26
N PRO A 265 -32.28 3.15 -10.67
CA PRO A 265 -33.73 3.18 -10.44
C PRO A 265 -34.16 4.38 -9.60
N ALA A 266 -35.42 4.80 -9.75
CA ALA A 266 -35.99 5.95 -9.05
C ALA A 266 -36.51 5.63 -7.63
N SER A 267 -36.03 4.55 -7.01
CA SER A 267 -36.66 3.75 -5.93
C SER A 267 -37.81 2.83 -6.38
#